data_AF-A0A941JB83-F1
#
_entry.id   AF-A0A941JB83-F1
#
_cell.length_a   1.000
_cell.length_b   1.000
_cell.length_c   1.000
_cell.angle_alpha   90.00
_cell.angle_beta   90.00
_cell.angle_gamma   90.00
#
_symmetry.space_group_name_H-M   'P 1'
#
loop_
_entity.id
_entity.type
_entity.pdbx_description
1 polymer ?
#
loop_
_entity_poly.entity_id
_entity_poly.type
_entity_poly.pdbx_seq_one_letter_code
_entity_poly.pdbx_strand_id
1 'polypeptide(L)' 'MEEGAFPINSKLPSESSFMEEYDISRDTVRKSLQLLEQNGYIHKIKGKGSFCLGFQQI' A
#
# COMPACT_ATOMS: atom_id res chain seq x y z
N MET A 1 -11.18 -0.05 17.55
CA MET A 1 -9.98 0.64 17.03
C MET A 1 -9.70 0.04 15.67
N GLU A 2 -10.18 0.67 14.60
CA GLU A 2 -9.75 0.30 13.25
C GLU A 2 -8.45 1.05 12.95
N GLU A 3 -7.41 0.71 13.71
CA GLU A 3 -6.06 1.25 13.54
C GLU A 3 -5.40 0.53 12.36
N GLY A 4 -5.46 1.15 11.19
CA GLY A 4 -4.81 0.60 9.98
C GLY A 4 -5.21 1.28 8.67
N ALA A 5 -6.21 2.17 8.68
CA ALA A 5 -6.59 2.89 7.47
C ALA A 5 -5.61 4.02 7.16
N PHE A 6 -4.69 3.78 6.22
CA PHE A 6 -3.93 4.86 5.59
C PHE A 6 -4.89 5.93 5.06
N PRO A 7 -4.70 7.21 5.40
CA PRO A 7 -5.58 8.27 4.93
C PRO A 7 -5.69 8.25 3.40
N ILE A 8 -6.86 8.62 2.88
CA ILE A 8 -7.05 8.78 1.43
C ILE A 8 -6.04 9.79 0.90
N ASN A 9 -5.41 9.50 -0.23
CA ASN A 9 -4.31 10.23 -0.84
C ASN A 9 -3.04 10.34 0.00
N SER A 10 -2.90 9.59 1.09
CA SER A 10 -1.64 9.50 1.82
C SER A 10 -0.62 8.64 1.08
N LYS A 11 0.65 8.98 1.24
CA LYS A 11 1.75 8.19 0.70
C LYS A 11 1.97 6.95 1.57
N LEU A 12 1.95 5.78 0.94
CA LEU A 12 2.27 4.51 1.56
C LEU A 12 3.78 4.40 1.84
N PRO A 13 4.16 3.61 2.85
CA PRO A 13 5.54 3.22 3.08
C PRO A 13 6.19 2.61 1.83
N SER A 14 7.51 2.69 1.77
CA SER A 14 8.28 2.05 0.71
C SER A 14 8.23 0.52 0.85
N GLU A 15 8.53 -0.20 -0.23
CA GLU A 15 8.65 -1.66 -0.21
C GLU A 15 9.57 -2.13 0.94
N SER A 16 10.68 -1.42 1.18
CA SER A 16 11.62 -1.72 2.27
C SER A 16 11.01 -1.60 3.66
N SER A 17 10.22 -0.56 3.92
CA SER A 17 9.55 -0.41 5.20
C SER A 17 8.55 -1.54 5.43
N PHE A 18 7.82 -1.96 4.40
CA PHE A 18 6.92 -3.11 4.51
C PHE A 18 7.66 -4.43 4.73
N MET A 19 8.85 -4.61 4.13
CA MET A 19 9.69 -5.78 4.41
C MET A 19 10.14 -5.79 5.88
N GLU A 20 10.57 -4.66 6.41
CA GLU A 20 11.05 -4.53 7.80
C GLU A 20 9.93 -4.64 8.83
N GLU A 21 8.77 -4.03 8.57
CA GLU A 21 7.63 -4.00 9.50
C GLU A 21 6.95 -5.37 9.61
N TYR A 22 6.83 -6.09 8.51
CA TYR A 22 6.12 -7.37 8.45
C TYR A 22 7.05 -8.60 8.36
N ASP A 23 8.37 -8.39 8.32
CA ASP A 23 9.40 -9.44 8.13
C ASP A 23 9.10 -10.37 6.95
N ILE A 24 8.71 -9.77 5.81
CA ILE A 24 8.34 -10.51 4.60
C ILE A 24 9.28 -10.21 3.44
N SER A 25 9.38 -11.18 2.52
CA SER A 25 10.19 -11.03 1.31
C SER A 25 9.66 -9.92 0.39
N ARG A 26 10.58 -9.30 -0.36
CA ARG A 26 10.27 -8.28 -1.39
C ARG A 26 9.20 -8.74 -2.37
N ASP A 27 9.26 -9.99 -2.82
CA ASP A 27 8.28 -10.57 -3.74
C ASP A 27 6.87 -10.55 -3.17
N THR A 28 6.71 -10.87 -1.88
CA THR A 28 5.42 -10.84 -1.19
C THR A 28 4.89 -9.43 -1.11
N VAL A 29 5.71 -8.45 -0.65
CA VAL A 29 5.33 -7.04 -0.61
C VAL A 29 4.88 -6.54 -1.98
N ARG A 30 5.65 -6.84 -3.01
CA ARG A 30 5.35 -6.45 -4.39
C ARG A 30 4.04 -7.01 -4.88
N LYS A 31 3.82 -8.31 -4.70
CA LYS A 31 2.57 -8.98 -5.09
C LYS A 31 1.38 -8.38 -4.34
N SER A 32 1.50 -8.14 -3.05
CA SER A 32 0.45 -7.52 -2.24
C SER A 32 0.13 -6.09 -2.71
N LEU A 33 1.15 -5.25 -2.92
CA LEU A 33 0.95 -3.88 -3.44
C LEU A 33 0.33 -3.89 -4.84
N GLN A 34 0.76 -4.81 -5.71
CA GLN A 34 0.18 -4.96 -7.05
C GLN A 34 -1.29 -5.41 -6.98
N LEU A 35 -1.61 -6.35 -6.08
CA LEU A 35 -2.98 -6.79 -5.88
C LEU A 35 -3.85 -5.64 -5.36
N LEU A 36 -3.36 -4.86 -4.39
CA LEU A 36 -4.05 -3.69 -3.87
C LEU A 36 -4.28 -2.63 -4.96
N GLU A 37 -3.30 -2.43 -5.84
CA GLU A 37 -3.42 -1.52 -6.98
C GLU A 37 -4.47 -2.02 -7.98
N GLN A 38 -4.46 -3.31 -8.32
CA GLN A 38 -5.44 -3.93 -9.22
C GLN A 38 -6.87 -3.86 -8.67
N ASN A 39 -7.04 -3.96 -7.36
CA ASN A 39 -8.33 -3.82 -6.70
C ASN A 39 -8.75 -2.35 -6.49
N GLY A 40 -7.93 -1.38 -6.90
CA GLY A 40 -8.25 0.04 -6.79
C GLY A 40 -8.07 0.65 -5.39
N TYR A 41 -7.41 -0.06 -4.47
CA TYR A 41 -7.15 0.45 -3.13
C TYR A 41 -5.97 1.41 -3.07
N ILE A 42 -5.00 1.25 -3.97
CA ILE A 42 -3.80 2.09 -4.02
C ILE A 42 -3.47 2.48 -5.46
N HIS A 43 -2.68 3.55 -5.62
CA HIS A 43 -2.19 3.99 -6.92
C HIS A 43 -0.68 4.21 -6.86
N LYS A 44 0.07 3.55 -7.76
CA LYS A 44 1.51 3.74 -7.84
C LYS A 44 1.87 4.83 -8.84
N ILE A 45 2.53 5.88 -8.37
CA ILE A 45 3.08 6.93 -9.22
C ILE A 45 4.59 6.71 -9.38
N LYS A 46 5.02 6.41 -10.61
CA LYS A 46 6.44 6.21 -10.94
C LYS A 46 7.27 7.41 -10.49
N GLY A 47 8.24 7.16 -9.61
CA GLY A 47 9.13 8.19 -9.06
C GLY A 47 8.60 8.97 -7.85
N LYS A 48 7.30 8.87 -7.50
CA LYS A 48 6.73 9.54 -6.31
C LYS A 48 6.37 8.56 -5.19
N GLY A 49 6.10 7.30 -5.51
CA GLY A 49 5.74 6.25 -4.56
C GLY A 49 4.31 5.75 -4.76
N SER A 50 3.79 5.01 -3.79
CA SER A 50 2.42 4.49 -3.80
C SER A 50 1.53 5.36 -2.92
N PHE A 51 0.29 5.58 -3.33
CA PHE A 51 -0.70 6.40 -2.63
C PHE A 51 -1.95 5.60 -2.33
N CYS A 52 -2.54 5.75 -1.14
CA CYS A 52 -3.80 5.11 -0.78
C CYS A 52 -4.97 5.83 -1.46
N LEU A 53 -5.87 5.09 -2.13
CA LEU A 53 -7.08 5.64 -2.75
C LEU A 53 -8.30 5.60 -1.82
N GLY A 54 -8.18 4.96 -0.66
CA GLY A 54 -9.24 4.84 0.34
C GLY A 54 -10.16 3.64 0.10
N PHE A 55 -10.68 3.06 1.19
CA PHE A 55 -11.78 2.11 1.15
C PHE A 55 -13.08 2.92 1.13
N GLN A 56 -13.73 3.03 -0.02
CA GLN A 56 -15.10 3.53 -0.05
C GLN A 56 -16.00 2.40 0.46
N GLN A 57 -16.25 2.43 1.77
CA GLN A 57 -17.26 1.59 2.40
C GLN A 57 -18.62 2.05 1.85
N ILE A 58 -19.21 1.22 0.99
CA ILE A 58 -20.57 1.41 0.48
C ILE A 58 -21.54 0.96 1.58
#